data_AF-A0A2V7BLL0-F1
#
_entry.id   AF-A0A2V7BLL0-F1
#
_cell.length_a   1.000
_cell.length_b   1.000
_cell.length_c   1.000
_cell.angle_alpha   90.00
_cell.angle_beta   90.00
_cell.angle_gamma   90.00
#
_symmetry.space_group_name_H-M   'P 1'
#
loop_
_entity.id
_entity.type
_entity.pdbx_description
1 polymer ?
#
loop_
_entity_poly.entity_id
_entity_poly.type
_entity_poly.pdbx_seq_one_letter_code
_entity_poly.pdbx_strand_id
1 'polypeptide(L)'
;MDILRTQSRDVDFHRARRMFCIKDGETKIAPEGSAMSHLEWFEAEGWITKSNVQEFMDATVRGIFLPARHALFFYKGMGFFFDDAVVSEAIHRTRELMAALTLDSRVSVYVGPPDAIIHGAQYRQEWLGTVESVLKGNGS
;
A
#
# COMPACT_ATOMS: atom_id res chain seq x y z
N MET A 1 -0.28 -0.66 -19.45
CA MET A 1 -0.97 -1.26 -18.29
C MET A 1 -0.31 -2.54 -17.80
N ASP A 2 0.37 -3.29 -18.67
CA ASP A 2 1.03 -4.56 -18.29
C ASP A 2 2.14 -4.44 -17.22
N ILE A 3 2.68 -3.24 -16.99
CA ILE A 3 3.75 -3.02 -16.00
C ILE A 3 3.31 -3.25 -14.55
N LEU A 4 1.99 -3.19 -14.28
CA LEU A 4 1.43 -3.42 -12.95
C LEU A 4 0.85 -4.83 -12.78
N ARG A 5 0.88 -5.65 -13.83
CA ARG A 5 0.44 -7.04 -13.76
C ARG A 5 1.58 -7.90 -13.24
N THR A 6 1.23 -8.96 -12.53
CA THR A 6 2.21 -9.86 -11.93
C THR A 6 3.03 -10.54 -13.02
N GLN A 7 4.36 -10.42 -12.97
CA GLN A 7 5.26 -11.21 -13.80
C GLN A 7 5.77 -12.40 -12.99
N SER A 8 6.28 -13.45 -13.65
CA SER A 8 6.73 -14.67 -12.96
C SER A 8 7.76 -14.41 -11.86
N ARG A 9 8.58 -13.36 -12.00
CA ARG A 9 9.58 -12.93 -11.00
C ARG A 9 8.98 -12.25 -9.77
N ASP A 10 7.74 -11.78 -9.83
CA ASP A 10 7.09 -10.99 -8.78
C ASP A 10 6.25 -11.87 -7.84
N VAL A 11 6.01 -13.13 -8.19
CA VAL A 11 5.11 -14.05 -7.47
C VAL A 11 5.51 -14.22 -6.01
N ASP A 12 6.80 -14.46 -5.73
CA ASP A 12 7.27 -14.67 -4.37
C ASP A 12 7.15 -13.40 -3.53
N PHE A 13 7.45 -12.24 -4.13
CA PHE A 13 7.25 -10.93 -3.51
C PHE A 13 5.77 -10.66 -3.21
N HIS A 14 4.87 -10.99 -4.15
CA HIS A 14 3.43 -10.81 -3.99
C HIS A 14 2.86 -11.71 -2.89
N ARG A 15 3.29 -12.98 -2.83
CA ARG A 15 2.85 -13.90 -1.78
C ARG A 15 3.33 -13.48 -0.39
N ALA A 16 4.51 -12.87 -0.29
CA ALA A 16 5.11 -12.48 0.98
C ALA A 16 4.51 -11.21 1.59
N ARG A 17 3.87 -10.35 0.78
CA ARG A 17 3.31 -9.07 1.25
C ARG A 17 1.85 -9.21 1.67
N ARG A 18 1.38 -8.30 2.52
CA ARG A 18 -0.05 -8.09 2.79
C ARG A 18 -0.51 -6.80 2.13
N MET A 19 -1.37 -6.89 1.13
CA MET A 19 -1.90 -5.72 0.42
C MET A 19 -3.14 -5.16 1.12
N PHE A 20 -3.28 -3.84 1.07
CA PHE A 20 -4.50 -3.15 1.50
C PHE A 20 -4.81 -1.95 0.58
N CYS A 21 -6.03 -1.45 0.66
CA CYS A 21 -6.44 -0.16 0.09
C CYS A 21 -7.48 0.53 0.96
N ILE A 22 -7.67 1.82 0.73
CA ILE A 22 -8.70 2.63 1.38
C ILE A 22 -9.80 2.87 0.36
N LYS A 23 -10.97 2.29 0.62
CA LYS A 23 -12.13 2.38 -0.27
C LYS A 23 -13.38 2.63 0.56
N ASP A 24 -14.17 3.61 0.14
CA ASP A 24 -15.42 4.02 0.81
C ASP A 24 -15.21 4.40 2.30
N GLY A 25 -14.03 4.95 2.63
CA GLY A 25 -13.66 5.33 3.99
C GLY A 25 -13.22 4.18 4.90
N GLU A 26 -13.09 2.96 4.37
CA GLU A 26 -12.69 1.77 5.12
C GLU A 26 -11.38 1.17 4.58
N THR A 27 -10.59 0.54 5.46
CA THR A 27 -9.44 -0.25 5.05
C THR A 27 -9.92 -1.62 4.54
N LYS A 28 -9.65 -1.93 3.27
CA LYS A 28 -9.83 -3.26 2.69
C LYS A 28 -8.49 -3.96 2.63
N ILE A 29 -8.44 -5.24 3.01
CA ILE A 29 -7.22 -6.06 3.00
C ILE A 29 -7.41 -7.20 2.02
N ALA A 30 -6.43 -7.40 1.14
CA ALA A 30 -6.46 -8.50 0.17
C ALA A 30 -6.34 -9.86 0.88
N PRO A 31 -6.82 -10.95 0.25
CA PRO A 31 -6.60 -12.30 0.76
C PRO A 31 -5.13 -12.58 1.07
N GLU A 32 -4.89 -13.24 2.21
CA GLU A 32 -3.55 -13.62 2.63
C GLU A 32 -2.89 -14.57 1.63
N GLY A 33 -1.59 -14.36 1.38
CA GLY A 33 -0.82 -15.17 0.43
C GLY A 33 -1.20 -14.96 -1.04
N SER A 34 -1.97 -13.91 -1.35
CA SER A 34 -2.34 -13.57 -2.72
C SER A 34 -1.10 -13.29 -3.58
N ALA A 35 -1.02 -13.93 -4.73
CA ALA A 35 0.01 -13.64 -5.73
C ALA A 35 -0.35 -12.44 -6.64
N MET A 36 -1.51 -11.82 -6.43
CA MET A 36 -2.02 -10.74 -7.27
C MET A 36 -1.28 -9.42 -7.01
N SER A 37 -1.25 -8.57 -8.03
CA SER A 37 -1.01 -7.14 -7.86
C SER A 37 -2.26 -6.43 -7.33
N HIS A 38 -2.11 -5.17 -6.87
CA HIS A 38 -3.28 -4.34 -6.54
C HIS A 38 -4.24 -4.20 -7.71
N LEU A 39 -3.71 -4.06 -8.94
CA LEU A 39 -4.53 -3.96 -10.14
C LEU A 39 -5.37 -5.22 -10.34
N GLU A 40 -4.72 -6.39 -10.28
CA GLU A 40 -5.39 -7.68 -10.46
C GLU A 40 -6.40 -7.95 -9.34
N TRP A 41 -6.08 -7.57 -8.10
CA TRP A 41 -7.01 -7.67 -6.99
C TRP A 41 -8.24 -6.78 -7.20
N PHE A 42 -8.06 -5.51 -7.58
CA PHE A 42 -9.18 -4.60 -7.81
C PHE A 42 -10.05 -5.04 -9.01
N GLU A 43 -9.44 -5.61 -10.05
CA GLU A 43 -10.16 -6.23 -11.18
C GLU A 43 -11.00 -7.43 -10.70
N ALA A 44 -10.41 -8.31 -9.87
CA ALA A 44 -11.09 -9.51 -9.34
C ALA A 44 -12.28 -9.17 -8.43
N GLU A 45 -12.18 -8.08 -7.66
CA GLU A 45 -13.29 -7.56 -6.83
C GLU A 45 -14.36 -6.79 -7.64
N GLY A 46 -14.13 -6.58 -8.94
CA GLY A 46 -15.03 -5.83 -9.81
C GLY A 46 -15.07 -4.32 -9.52
N TRP A 47 -14.07 -3.78 -8.80
CA TRP A 47 -14.00 -2.34 -8.48
C TRP A 47 -13.54 -1.51 -9.66
N ILE A 48 -12.75 -2.12 -10.56
CA ILE A 48 -12.21 -1.46 -11.74
C ILE A 48 -12.51 -2.23 -13.03
N THR A 49 -12.52 -1.46 -14.11
CA THR A 49 -12.69 -1.85 -15.49
C THR A 49 -11.70 -1.03 -16.32
N LYS A 50 -11.58 -1.35 -17.62
CA LYS A 50 -10.72 -0.56 -18.53
C LYS A 50 -11.10 0.92 -18.60
N SER A 51 -12.35 1.28 -18.36
CA SER A 51 -12.83 2.67 -18.48
C SER A 51 -12.57 3.52 -17.24
N ASN A 52 -12.44 2.93 -16.04
CA ASN A 52 -12.27 3.69 -14.79
C ASN A 52 -10.96 3.41 -14.04
N VAL A 53 -10.14 2.46 -14.50
CA VAL A 53 -8.90 2.06 -13.81
C VAL A 53 -7.95 3.23 -13.52
N GLN A 54 -7.78 4.18 -14.45
CA GLN A 54 -6.86 5.30 -14.23
C GLN A 54 -7.35 6.20 -13.09
N GLU A 55 -8.60 6.67 -13.17
CA GLU A 55 -9.24 7.48 -12.15
C GLU A 55 -9.24 6.78 -10.78
N PHE A 56 -9.61 5.50 -10.76
CA PHE A 56 -9.63 4.71 -9.54
C PHE A 56 -8.24 4.61 -8.91
N MET A 57 -7.22 4.29 -9.71
CA MET A 57 -5.85 4.12 -9.21
C MET A 57 -5.29 5.43 -8.68
N ASP A 58 -5.56 6.55 -9.34
CA ASP A 58 -5.08 7.89 -8.95
C ASP A 58 -5.75 8.40 -7.67
N ALA A 59 -7.04 8.07 -7.46
CA ALA A 59 -7.77 8.46 -6.26
C ALA A 59 -7.52 7.53 -5.06
N THR A 60 -7.29 6.24 -5.30
CA THR A 60 -7.25 5.23 -4.23
C THR A 60 -5.89 5.18 -3.56
N VAL A 61 -5.85 5.61 -2.28
CA VAL A 61 -4.72 5.34 -1.39
C VAL A 61 -4.67 3.84 -1.11
N ARG A 62 -3.49 3.25 -1.28
CA ARG A 62 -3.26 1.83 -1.08
C ARG A 62 -1.86 1.58 -0.57
N GLY A 63 -1.60 0.34 -0.19
CA GLY A 63 -0.32 0.02 0.37
C GLY A 63 -0.07 -1.46 0.56
N ILE A 64 1.10 -1.73 1.11
CA ILE A 64 1.56 -3.08 1.44
C ILE A 64 2.23 -3.07 2.81
N PHE A 65 2.04 -4.15 3.55
CA PHE A 65 2.95 -4.56 4.61
C PHE A 65 3.93 -5.59 4.07
N LEU A 66 5.23 -5.38 4.32
CA LEU A 66 6.30 -6.31 3.99
C LEU A 66 6.90 -6.89 5.27
N PRO A 67 6.59 -8.14 5.65
CA PRO A 67 7.14 -8.79 6.83
C PRO A 67 8.67 -8.78 6.87
N ALA A 68 9.31 -9.08 5.73
CA ALA A 68 10.77 -9.12 5.62
C ALA A 68 11.46 -7.76 5.84
N ARG A 69 10.74 -6.65 5.66
CA ARG A 69 11.25 -5.29 5.93
C ARG A 69 10.71 -4.72 7.24
N HIS A 70 9.79 -5.44 7.89
CA HIS A 70 9.06 -4.97 9.07
C HIS A 70 8.45 -3.57 8.86
N ALA A 71 7.82 -3.36 7.69
CA ALA A 71 7.40 -2.02 7.25
C ALA A 71 6.09 -2.00 6.47
N LEU A 72 5.29 -0.94 6.71
CA LEU A 72 4.14 -0.51 5.93
C LEU A 72 4.54 0.57 4.92
N PHE A 73 3.99 0.48 3.72
CA PHE A 73 4.20 1.43 2.63
C PHE A 73 2.86 1.90 2.08
N PHE A 74 2.68 3.21 1.94
CA PHE A 74 1.46 3.85 1.43
C PHE A 74 1.74 4.66 0.17
N TYR A 75 0.90 4.54 -0.85
CA TYR A 75 1.04 5.26 -2.11
C TYR A 75 -0.30 5.29 -2.86
N LYS A 76 -0.37 6.09 -3.92
CA LYS A 76 -1.49 6.08 -4.87
C LYS A 76 -1.02 6.26 -6.32
N GLY A 77 -1.97 6.12 -7.24
CA GLY A 77 -1.80 6.21 -8.68
C GLY A 77 -0.87 5.20 -9.32
N MET A 78 -0.86 5.18 -10.65
CA MET A 78 -0.05 4.22 -11.41
C MET A 78 1.46 4.40 -11.21
N GLY A 79 1.87 5.61 -10.82
CA GLY A 79 3.26 6.00 -10.58
C GLY A 79 3.69 5.94 -9.11
N PHE A 80 2.97 5.22 -8.23
CA PHE A 80 3.34 5.04 -6.82
C PHE A 80 3.66 6.35 -6.08
N PHE A 81 2.95 7.41 -6.39
CA PHE A 81 3.22 8.72 -5.80
C PHE A 81 2.54 8.85 -4.43
N PHE A 82 2.97 9.87 -3.68
CA PHE A 82 2.33 10.29 -2.45
C PHE A 82 2.21 11.80 -2.40
N ASP A 83 1.20 12.27 -1.67
CA ASP A 83 0.93 13.67 -1.34
C ASP A 83 0.39 13.75 0.09
N ASP A 84 0.04 14.94 0.54
CA ASP A 84 -0.44 15.18 1.91
C ASP A 84 -1.66 14.32 2.27
N ALA A 85 -2.51 13.98 1.28
CA ALA A 85 -3.64 13.08 1.50
C ALA A 85 -3.17 11.64 1.81
N VAL A 86 -2.15 11.13 1.10
CA VAL A 86 -1.55 9.83 1.40
C VAL A 86 -0.90 9.83 2.79
N VAL A 87 -0.20 10.90 3.16
CA VAL A 87 0.41 11.04 4.49
C VAL A 87 -0.66 11.04 5.58
N SER A 88 -1.72 11.82 5.40
CA SER A 88 -2.85 11.88 6.34
C SER A 88 -3.51 10.51 6.52
N GLU A 89 -3.78 9.79 5.43
CA GLU A 89 -4.36 8.45 5.50
C GLU A 89 -3.41 7.43 6.13
N ALA A 90 -2.10 7.49 5.84
CA ALA A 90 -1.12 6.62 6.49
C ALA A 90 -1.16 6.80 8.01
N ILE A 91 -1.19 8.05 8.46
CA ILE A 91 -1.30 8.43 9.86
C ILE A 91 -2.63 7.96 10.48
N HIS A 92 -3.76 8.21 9.81
CA HIS A 92 -5.09 7.89 10.31
C HIS A 92 -5.35 6.39 10.40
N ARG A 93 -4.92 5.62 9.41
CA ARG A 93 -5.16 4.16 9.30
C ARG A 93 -4.16 3.29 10.03
N THR A 94 -3.04 3.85 10.50
CA THR A 94 -1.98 3.09 11.18
C THR A 94 -2.53 2.21 12.32
N ARG A 95 -3.44 2.74 13.16
CA ARG A 95 -4.03 1.97 14.27
C ARG A 95 -4.89 0.81 13.78
N GLU A 96 -5.72 1.07 12.77
CA GLU A 96 -6.62 0.09 12.16
C GLU A 96 -5.81 -1.04 11.50
N LEU A 97 -4.79 -0.68 10.73
CA LEU A 97 -3.88 -1.62 10.06
C LEU A 97 -3.06 -2.45 11.05
N MET A 98 -2.59 -1.84 12.15
CA MET A 98 -1.90 -2.56 13.21
C MET A 98 -2.77 -3.70 13.77
N ALA A 99 -4.04 -3.40 14.08
CA ALA A 99 -4.97 -4.42 14.57
C ALA A 99 -5.29 -5.46 13.49
N ALA A 100 -5.66 -5.03 12.28
CA ALA A 100 -6.14 -5.92 11.23
C ALA A 100 -5.05 -6.84 10.66
N LEU A 101 -3.79 -6.42 10.69
CA LEU A 101 -2.64 -7.21 10.24
C LEU A 101 -1.81 -7.81 11.39
N THR A 102 -2.26 -7.66 12.64
CA THR A 102 -1.57 -8.13 13.85
C THR A 102 -0.10 -7.64 13.92
N LEU A 103 0.11 -6.35 13.64
CA LEU A 103 1.44 -5.75 13.61
C LEU A 103 1.89 -5.33 15.01
N ASP A 104 3.19 -5.41 15.28
CA ASP A 104 3.76 -4.83 16.49
C ASP A 104 4.07 -3.33 16.32
N SER A 105 4.23 -2.63 17.44
CA SER A 105 4.35 -1.17 17.47
C SER A 105 5.64 -0.62 16.84
N ARG A 106 6.62 -1.48 16.55
CA ARG A 106 7.91 -1.09 15.96
C ARG A 106 7.92 -1.15 14.43
N VAL A 107 6.84 -1.65 13.82
CA VAL A 107 6.71 -1.65 12.35
C VAL A 107 6.90 -0.23 11.83
N SER A 108 7.79 -0.06 10.86
CA SER A 108 8.06 1.23 10.24
C SER A 108 6.92 1.61 9.30
N VAL A 109 6.63 2.90 9.20
CA VAL A 109 5.61 3.46 8.32
C VAL A 109 6.28 4.38 7.30
N TYR A 110 6.05 4.11 6.02
CA TYR A 110 6.58 4.88 4.91
C TYR A 110 5.47 5.32 3.96
N VAL A 111 5.70 6.44 3.28
CA VAL A 111 4.97 6.82 2.06
C VAL A 111 5.88 6.68 0.84
N GLY A 112 5.30 6.30 -0.29
CA GLY A 112 6.00 5.85 -1.49
C GLY A 112 6.07 4.32 -1.61
N PRO A 113 6.53 3.80 -2.76
CA PRO A 113 6.65 2.36 -2.98
C PRO A 113 7.77 1.76 -2.12
N PRO A 114 7.76 0.43 -1.88
CA PRO A 114 8.82 -0.24 -1.11
C PRO A 114 10.20 -0.08 -1.75
N ASP A 115 10.29 -0.14 -3.08
CA ASP A 115 11.53 -0.03 -3.83
C ASP A 115 11.67 1.36 -4.44
N ALA A 116 12.81 2.00 -4.17
CA ALA A 116 13.12 3.32 -4.72
C ALA A 116 13.39 3.29 -6.24
N ILE A 117 13.59 2.11 -6.82
CA ILE A 117 13.74 1.92 -8.26
C ILE A 117 12.82 0.78 -8.70
N ILE A 118 11.81 1.10 -9.52
CA ILE A 118 10.94 0.10 -10.14
C ILE A 118 11.06 0.26 -11.66
N HIS A 119 11.53 -0.80 -12.33
CA HIS A 119 11.74 -0.83 -13.78
C HIS A 119 12.61 0.35 -14.32
N GLY A 120 13.60 0.78 -13.55
CA GLY A 120 14.52 1.86 -13.93
C GLY A 120 14.00 3.27 -13.67
N ALA A 121 12.75 3.43 -13.23
CA ALA A 121 12.23 4.69 -12.75
C ALA A 121 12.53 4.85 -11.25
N GLN A 122 13.01 6.03 -10.85
CA GLN A 122 13.27 6.35 -9.46
C GLN A 122 12.01 6.93 -8.81
N TYR A 123 11.66 6.41 -7.65
CA TYR A 123 10.49 6.82 -6.88
C TYR A 123 10.92 7.45 -5.55
N ARG A 124 10.19 8.47 -5.13
CA ARG A 124 10.35 9.06 -3.80
C ARG A 124 9.78 8.11 -2.74
N GLN A 125 10.46 8.04 -1.61
CA GLN A 125 10.00 7.36 -0.41
C GLN A 125 10.35 8.23 0.79
N GLU A 126 9.48 8.25 1.80
CA GLU A 126 9.69 9.02 3.02
C GLU A 126 9.27 8.19 4.24
N TRP A 127 10.06 8.25 5.30
CA TRP A 127 9.81 7.58 6.56
C TRP A 127 9.00 8.49 7.49
N LEU A 128 7.84 8.02 7.95
CA LEU A 128 6.98 8.76 8.88
C LEU A 128 7.25 8.43 10.35
N GLY A 129 7.95 7.32 10.61
CA GLY A 129 8.15 6.81 11.96
C GLY A 129 7.88 5.32 12.10
N THR A 130 7.72 4.86 13.34
CA THR A 130 7.12 3.55 13.65
C THR A 130 5.63 3.71 13.90
N VAL A 131 4.89 2.61 13.91
CA VAL A 131 3.48 2.57 14.36
C VAL A 131 3.33 3.32 15.69
N GLU A 132 4.21 3.07 16.66
CA GLU A 132 4.18 3.75 17.95
C GLU A 132 4.35 5.28 17.84
N SER A 133 5.34 5.77 17.10
CA SER A 133 5.60 7.20 17.01
C SER A 133 4.51 7.94 16.24
N VAL A 134 3.98 7.32 15.17
CA VAL A 134 2.85 7.84 14.40
C VAL A 134 1.60 7.97 15.28
N LEU A 135 1.31 6.95 16.10
CA LEU A 135 0.14 6.99 17.00
C LEU A 135 0.28 7.98 18.16
N LYS A 136 1.51 8.23 18.63
CA LYS A 136 1.79 9.24 19.67
C LYS A 136 1.68 10.67 19.13
N GLY A 137 2.09 10.91 17.88
CA GLY A 137 2.03 12.23 17.24
C GLY A 137 0.60 12.79 17.04
N ASN A 138 -0.41 11.92 16.97
CA ASN A 138 -1.83 12.32 16.84
C ASN A 138 -2.58 12.51 18.17
N GLY A 139 -1.89 12.34 19.30
CA GLY A 139 -2.51 12.37 20.63
C GLY A 139 -2.44 13.73 21.34
N SER A 140 -2.13 14.83 20.63
CA SER A 140 -2.01 16.18 21.21
C SER A 140 -3.23 17.05 20.94
#